data_AF-A0A496PQU9-F1
#
_entry.id   AF-A0A496PQU9-F1
#
_cell.length_a   1.000
_cell.length_b   1.000
_cell.length_c   1.000
_cell.angle_alpha   90.00
_cell.angle_beta   90.00
_cell.angle_gamma   90.00
#
_symmetry.space_group_name_H-M   'P 1'
#
loop_
_entity.id
_entity.type
_entity.pdbx_description
1 polymer ?
#
loop_
_entity_poly.entity_id
_entity_poly.type
_entity_poly.pdbx_seq_one_letter_code
_entity_poly.pdbx_strand_id
1 'polypeptide(L)'
;PLELDTVWEYTASDSQWYEGDGVPDFKGAGPPPAPRIRVIPGEGQLTIRWNGYYSETTPDIFLNKIDFEGYRVYIGRDNRPGSFSVLTSYDLEDYNRYWLKEVSPGRLEWILEEIPFTIDSLRTMFNKPEFDPLSYSRINPFEFNDELYYFEPQDFNQSNLGSRGTIHKVYPDVPFPETNHNLWRENDLVYDYGEPLPKFYEYEYVVTDLLPSVSYYCSVTAFDFGSPSVGLPSLESMPENNMIIEYPQLGADVLTASNYVYVYPNPYRIDANYHSLGFEGRGILDRPDYRLREIHFANLPRKCKISIFSLDGDLIREIDHDVPPGAPRSAHDSWDLITHNSQAAVSGLYFFVVESEERTEIGKFVIIE
;
A
#
# COMPACT_ATOMS: atom_id res chain seq x y z
N PRO A 1 -2.75 2.56 86.55
CA PRO A 1 -2.68 1.52 85.49
C PRO A 1 -3.24 2.09 84.18
N LEU A 2 -2.34 2.43 83.26
CA LEU A 2 -2.69 2.86 81.91
C LEU A 2 -2.60 1.60 81.02
N GLU A 3 -3.72 1.10 80.52
CA GLU A 3 -3.74 0.11 79.44
C GLU A 3 -3.51 0.88 78.13
N LEU A 4 -2.40 0.60 77.45
CA LEU A 4 -2.14 1.03 76.09
C LEU A 4 -2.57 -0.11 75.17
N ASP A 5 -3.76 0.02 74.60
CA ASP A 5 -4.21 -0.86 73.51
C ASP A 5 -3.30 -0.64 72.30
N THR A 6 -2.53 -1.67 71.95
CA THR A 6 -1.66 -1.66 70.78
C THR A 6 -2.43 -2.26 69.61
N VAL A 7 -3.17 -1.43 68.88
CA VAL A 7 -3.76 -1.85 67.61
C VAL A 7 -2.71 -1.64 66.51
N TRP A 8 -2.22 -2.73 65.95
CA TRP A 8 -1.46 -2.74 64.72
C TRP A 8 -2.44 -2.59 63.56
N GLU A 9 -2.54 -1.40 62.96
CA GLU A 9 -3.12 -1.26 61.61
C GLU A 9 -2.10 -1.80 60.61
N TYR A 10 -2.36 -3.02 60.10
CA TYR A 10 -1.73 -3.46 58.88
C TYR A 10 -2.08 -2.47 57.79
N THR A 11 -1.06 -1.90 57.15
CA THR A 11 -1.16 -1.09 55.94
C THR A 11 -2.21 -1.67 54.99
N ALA A 12 -3.34 -0.97 54.85
CA ALA A 12 -4.24 -1.18 53.72
C ALA A 12 -3.48 -0.71 52.48
N SER A 13 -2.67 -1.61 51.92
CA SER A 13 -2.33 -1.56 50.51
C SER A 13 -3.65 -1.65 49.78
N ASP A 14 -4.15 -0.51 49.29
CA ASP A 14 -5.23 -0.48 48.32
C ASP A 14 -4.74 -1.17 47.05
N SER A 15 -4.87 -2.49 47.00
CA SER A 15 -4.85 -3.22 45.74
C SER A 15 -6.16 -2.86 45.04
N GLN A 16 -6.12 -1.80 44.23
CA GLN A 16 -7.19 -1.54 43.28
C GLN A 16 -7.18 -2.66 42.25
N TRP A 17 -8.15 -3.56 42.38
CA TRP A 17 -8.42 -4.58 41.38
C TRP A 17 -9.13 -3.89 40.21
N TYR A 18 -8.42 -3.72 39.09
CA TYR A 18 -9.05 -3.44 37.81
C TYR A 18 -9.52 -4.77 37.24
N GLU A 19 -10.84 -4.94 37.11
CA GLU A 19 -11.43 -6.06 36.38
C GLU A 19 -11.18 -5.78 34.89
N GLY A 20 -10.20 -6.46 34.29
CA GLY A 20 -9.88 -6.32 32.87
C GLY A 20 -11.10 -6.63 32.01
N ASP A 21 -11.34 -5.83 30.98
CA ASP A 21 -12.50 -5.92 30.09
C ASP A 21 -12.48 -7.14 29.14
N GLY A 22 -11.56 -8.08 29.37
CA GLY A 22 -11.33 -9.25 28.53
C GLY A 22 -10.56 -8.96 27.25
N VAL A 23 -10.12 -7.71 27.04
CA VAL A 23 -9.22 -7.32 25.96
C VAL A 23 -7.82 -7.16 26.54
N PRO A 24 -6.77 -7.78 25.95
CA PRO A 24 -5.42 -7.50 26.36
C PRO A 24 -5.08 -6.02 26.15
N ASP A 25 -4.92 -5.26 27.25
CA ASP A 25 -4.49 -3.86 27.23
C ASP A 25 -3.04 -3.67 26.75
N PHE A 26 -2.27 -4.75 26.74
CA PHE A 26 -0.89 -4.74 26.27
C PHE A 26 -0.85 -4.71 24.74
N LYS A 27 -0.47 -3.55 24.20
CA LYS A 27 -0.05 -3.41 22.80
C LYS A 27 1.48 -3.33 22.77
N GLY A 28 2.12 -4.25 22.06
CA GLY A 28 3.55 -4.17 21.79
C GLY A 28 3.87 -3.03 20.82
N ALA A 29 5.17 -2.80 20.59
CA ALA A 29 5.63 -1.94 19.50
C ALA A 29 5.02 -2.43 18.17
N GLY A 30 4.54 -1.50 17.37
CA GLY A 30 3.92 -1.79 16.09
C GLY A 30 4.44 -0.86 15.01
N PRO A 31 4.37 -1.29 13.74
CA PRO A 31 4.77 -0.44 12.64
C PRO A 31 3.85 0.79 12.54
N PRO A 32 4.30 1.85 11.86
CA PRO A 32 3.45 2.98 11.53
C PRO A 32 2.20 2.50 10.76
N PRO A 33 1.05 3.18 10.91
CA PRO A 33 -0.16 2.81 10.18
C PRO A 33 0.10 2.79 8.67
N ALA A 34 -0.46 1.79 7.97
CA ALA A 34 -0.40 1.75 6.52
C ALA A 34 -1.10 3.00 5.93
N PRO A 35 -0.52 3.67 4.92
CA PRO A 35 -1.12 4.86 4.33
C PRO A 35 -2.44 4.51 3.63
N ARG A 36 -3.30 5.51 3.44
CA ARG A 36 -4.51 5.33 2.61
C ARG A 36 -4.13 5.52 1.15
N ILE A 37 -4.46 4.53 0.32
CA ILE A 37 -4.05 4.52 -1.09
C ILE A 37 -5.25 4.64 -2.03
N ARG A 38 -4.96 5.10 -3.25
CA ARG A 38 -5.84 5.03 -4.41
C ARG A 38 -5.02 4.55 -5.61
N VAL A 39 -5.63 3.70 -6.43
CA VAL A 39 -5.00 3.24 -7.67
C VAL A 39 -5.77 3.86 -8.83
N ILE A 40 -5.05 4.62 -9.67
CA ILE A 40 -5.61 5.32 -10.81
C ILE A 40 -5.18 4.55 -12.06
N PRO A 41 -6.12 3.91 -12.77
CA PRO A 41 -5.80 3.11 -13.94
C PRO A 41 -5.56 3.98 -15.19
N GLY A 42 -4.53 3.62 -15.96
CA GLY A 42 -4.24 4.15 -17.28
C GLY A 42 -3.83 3.02 -18.24
N GLU A 43 -3.82 3.28 -19.53
CA GLU A 43 -3.47 2.26 -20.52
C GLU A 43 -2.02 1.79 -20.34
N GLY A 44 -1.85 0.52 -19.93
CA GLY A 44 -0.54 -0.08 -19.69
C GLY A 44 0.19 0.43 -18.43
N GLN A 45 -0.49 1.20 -17.58
CA GLN A 45 0.11 1.75 -16.36
C GLN A 45 -0.90 1.86 -15.20
N LEU A 46 -0.39 1.85 -13.98
CA LEU A 46 -1.16 2.12 -12.77
C LEU A 46 -0.44 3.21 -11.97
N THR A 47 -1.13 4.31 -11.68
CA THR A 47 -0.62 5.33 -10.75
C THR A 47 -1.14 5.04 -9.36
N ILE A 48 -0.23 4.68 -8.45
CA ILE A 48 -0.52 4.44 -7.05
C ILE A 48 -0.31 5.77 -6.32
N ARG A 49 -1.36 6.33 -5.74
CA ARG A 49 -1.33 7.57 -4.96
C ARG A 49 -1.70 7.29 -3.52
N TRP A 50 -1.07 7.96 -2.57
CA TRP A 50 -1.40 7.75 -1.16
C TRP A 50 -1.18 9.00 -0.32
N ASN A 51 -1.91 9.05 0.80
CA ASN A 51 -1.71 10.04 1.85
C ASN A 51 -0.96 9.43 3.04
N GLY A 52 0.18 10.03 3.35
CA GLY A 52 1.08 9.63 4.42
C GLY A 52 0.80 10.23 5.81
N TYR A 53 -0.22 11.09 5.95
CA TYR A 53 -0.42 11.89 7.17
C TYR A 53 -0.43 11.02 8.44
N TYR A 54 -1.19 9.93 8.47
CA TYR A 54 -1.23 9.04 9.63
C TYR A 54 0.04 8.21 9.79
N SER A 55 0.69 7.80 8.71
CA SER A 55 1.94 7.05 8.76
C SER A 55 3.07 7.90 9.36
N GLU A 56 3.15 9.18 8.98
CA GLU A 56 4.24 10.09 9.36
C GLU A 56 4.01 10.83 10.68
N THR A 57 2.79 10.83 11.23
CA THR A 57 2.46 11.62 12.45
C THR A 57 1.97 10.80 13.62
N THR A 58 1.63 9.53 13.42
CA THR A 58 1.15 8.67 14.50
C THR A 58 2.34 8.21 15.34
N PRO A 59 2.37 8.49 16.66
CA PRO A 59 3.41 7.94 17.53
C PRO A 59 3.19 6.44 17.75
N ASP A 60 4.27 5.67 17.81
CA ASP A 60 4.21 4.28 18.25
C ASP A 60 3.69 4.21 19.70
N ILE A 61 2.81 3.24 19.94
CA ILE A 61 2.09 3.10 21.21
C ILE A 61 3.05 2.72 22.35
N PHE A 62 4.11 1.99 22.03
CA PHE A 62 5.07 1.50 23.01
C PHE A 62 6.15 2.54 23.32
N LEU A 63 6.70 3.21 22.31
CA LEU A 63 7.76 4.21 22.43
C LEU A 63 7.23 5.62 22.73
N ASN A 64 5.95 5.88 22.46
CA ASN A 64 5.31 7.20 22.52
C ASN A 64 6.09 8.26 21.74
N LYS A 65 6.65 7.85 20.60
CA LYS A 65 7.46 8.66 19.67
C LYS A 65 7.02 8.35 18.26
N ILE A 66 7.10 9.36 17.38
CA ILE A 66 6.97 9.14 15.94
C ILE A 66 8.28 8.50 15.49
N ASP A 67 8.20 7.31 14.94
CA ASP A 67 9.32 6.48 14.52
C ASP A 67 9.27 6.10 13.03
N PHE A 68 8.41 6.77 12.27
CA PHE A 68 8.32 6.63 10.82
C PHE A 68 9.68 6.80 10.14
N GLU A 69 10.04 5.84 9.28
CA GLU A 69 11.25 5.85 8.49
C GLU A 69 10.95 6.01 7.00
N GLY A 70 9.95 5.30 6.47
CA GLY A 70 9.77 5.27 5.04
C GLY A 70 8.55 4.53 4.51
N TYR A 71 8.45 4.49 3.18
CA TYR A 71 7.44 3.77 2.42
C TYR A 71 8.05 2.71 1.52
N ARG A 72 7.32 1.61 1.29
CA ARG A 72 7.61 0.66 0.22
C ARG A 72 6.36 0.45 -0.63
N VAL A 73 6.54 0.46 -1.95
CA VAL A 73 5.45 0.24 -2.91
C VAL A 73 5.53 -1.19 -3.40
N TYR A 74 4.41 -1.92 -3.28
CA TYR A 74 4.29 -3.32 -3.65
C TYR A 74 3.34 -3.52 -4.81
N ILE A 75 3.66 -4.50 -5.65
CA ILE A 75 2.74 -5.04 -6.65
C ILE A 75 2.67 -6.56 -6.56
N GLY A 76 1.47 -7.10 -6.69
CA GLY A 76 1.18 -8.53 -6.64
C GLY A 76 0.29 -8.95 -7.80
N ARG A 77 0.33 -10.25 -8.12
CA ARG A 77 -0.53 -10.85 -9.15
C ARG A 77 -1.71 -11.62 -8.57
N ASP A 78 -1.71 -11.78 -7.26
CA ASP A 78 -2.79 -12.29 -6.45
C ASP A 78 -2.71 -11.64 -5.05
N ASN A 79 -3.66 -11.96 -4.19
CA ASN A 79 -3.80 -11.34 -2.88
C ASN A 79 -2.96 -12.01 -1.77
N ARG A 80 -2.11 -12.99 -2.08
CA ARG A 80 -1.33 -13.70 -1.05
C ARG A 80 -0.10 -12.86 -0.67
N PRO A 81 0.36 -12.88 0.60
CA PRO A 81 1.52 -12.12 1.04
C PRO A 81 2.78 -12.39 0.20
N GLY A 82 3.02 -13.65 -0.15
CA GLY A 82 4.18 -14.06 -0.94
C GLY A 82 4.11 -13.73 -2.43
N SER A 83 3.00 -13.17 -2.94
CA SER A 83 2.86 -12.75 -4.34
C SER A 83 3.36 -11.32 -4.57
N PHE A 84 3.46 -10.53 -3.50
CA PHE A 84 3.89 -9.15 -3.59
C PHE A 84 5.40 -9.03 -3.80
N SER A 85 5.78 -8.16 -4.71
CA SER A 85 7.16 -7.76 -4.97
C SER A 85 7.32 -6.27 -4.69
N VAL A 86 8.44 -5.88 -4.10
CA VAL A 86 8.79 -4.47 -3.89
C VAL A 86 9.17 -3.86 -5.24
N LEU A 87 8.55 -2.74 -5.59
CA LEU A 87 8.88 -1.96 -6.78
C LEU A 87 9.88 -0.84 -6.49
N THR A 88 9.65 -0.12 -5.38
CA THR A 88 10.51 0.98 -4.93
C THR A 88 10.34 1.20 -3.43
N SER A 89 11.33 1.86 -2.81
CA SER A 89 11.24 2.41 -1.47
C SER A 89 11.42 3.92 -1.46
N TYR A 90 11.07 4.54 -0.35
CA TYR A 90 11.47 5.87 0.08
C TYR A 90 11.74 5.79 1.57
N ASP A 91 12.76 6.46 2.03
CA ASP A 91 13.17 6.56 3.43
C ASP A 91 13.87 7.90 3.68
N LEU A 92 13.96 8.26 4.95
CA LEU A 92 14.60 9.51 5.35
C LEU A 92 16.11 9.42 5.10
N GLU A 93 16.75 10.57 4.85
CA GLU A 93 18.20 10.60 4.79
C GLU A 93 18.78 10.73 6.20
N ASP A 94 19.03 9.59 6.84
CA ASP A 94 19.62 9.54 8.16
C ASP A 94 20.57 8.35 8.37
N TYR A 95 21.24 8.34 9.52
CA TYR A 95 22.42 7.51 9.72
C TYR A 95 22.46 6.95 11.14
N ASN A 96 22.67 5.63 11.22
CA ASN A 96 22.96 4.93 12.46
C ASN A 96 24.36 5.27 12.94
N ARG A 97 24.48 5.75 14.18
CA ARG A 97 25.76 6.00 14.82
C ARG A 97 26.11 4.84 15.76
N TYR A 98 27.20 4.15 15.45
CA TYR A 98 27.77 3.14 16.32
C TYR A 98 28.94 3.74 17.09
N TRP A 99 28.99 3.52 18.40
CA TRP A 99 30.13 3.88 19.23
C TRP A 99 30.85 2.67 19.80
N LEU A 100 32.17 2.79 19.95
CA LEU A 100 33.00 1.74 20.51
C LEU A 100 32.98 1.81 22.04
N LYS A 101 32.49 0.75 22.68
CA LYS A 101 32.38 0.65 24.14
C LYS A 101 33.04 -0.61 24.68
N GLU A 102 33.57 -0.52 25.89
CA GLU A 102 34.03 -1.69 26.65
C GLU A 102 32.83 -2.37 27.34
N VAL A 103 32.38 -3.50 26.80
CA VAL A 103 31.23 -4.26 27.34
C VAL A 103 31.63 -5.20 28.47
N SER A 104 32.90 -5.59 28.51
CA SER A 104 33.51 -6.35 29.61
C SER A 104 35.01 -6.08 29.61
N PRO A 105 35.75 -6.33 30.73
CA PRO A 105 37.18 -6.05 30.80
C PRO A 105 37.96 -6.62 29.60
N GLY A 106 38.55 -5.74 28.79
CA GLY A 106 39.32 -6.06 27.59
C GLY A 106 38.52 -6.40 26.33
N ARG A 107 37.18 -6.28 26.34
CA ARG A 107 36.30 -6.56 25.19
C ARG A 107 35.61 -5.28 24.74
N LEU A 108 36.06 -4.77 23.60
CA LEU A 108 35.45 -3.63 22.92
C LEU A 108 34.44 -4.11 21.88
N GLU A 109 33.27 -3.49 21.87
CA GLU A 109 32.22 -3.75 20.88
C GLU A 109 31.65 -2.45 20.34
N TRP A 110 31.23 -2.51 19.08
CA TRP A 110 30.47 -1.44 18.45
C TRP A 110 29.01 -1.60 18.81
N ILE A 111 28.43 -0.60 19.45
CA ILE A 111 27.07 -0.66 19.98
C ILE A 111 26.21 0.38 19.27
N LEU A 112 24.97 0.01 18.94
CA LEU A 112 23.92 0.93 18.51
C LEU A 112 22.87 1.02 19.62
N GLU A 113 22.72 2.21 20.21
CA GLU A 113 21.76 2.47 21.28
C GLU A 113 20.83 3.65 20.96
N GLU A 114 21.21 4.47 19.99
CA GLU A 114 20.52 5.71 19.65
C GLU A 114 19.68 5.54 18.39
N ILE A 115 18.70 6.43 18.22
CA ILE A 115 17.93 6.52 16.98
C ILE A 115 18.81 7.08 15.84
N PRO A 116 18.44 6.84 14.58
CA PRO A 116 19.15 7.43 13.44
C PRO A 116 19.23 8.96 13.52
N PHE A 117 20.32 9.51 13.01
CA PHE A 117 20.56 10.96 13.00
C PHE A 117 20.52 11.50 11.58
N THR A 118 19.76 12.56 11.38
CA THR A 118 19.83 13.33 10.12
C THR A 118 21.22 13.94 9.94
N ILE A 119 21.59 14.18 8.69
CA ILE A 119 22.87 14.80 8.33
C ILE A 119 23.11 16.13 9.06
N ASP A 120 22.08 16.97 9.17
CA ASP A 120 22.17 18.28 9.84
C ASP A 120 22.34 18.16 11.35
N SER A 121 21.73 17.14 11.97
CA SER A 121 21.92 16.83 13.39
C SER A 121 23.38 16.45 13.68
N LEU A 122 23.98 15.60 12.85
CA LEU A 122 25.38 15.20 12.99
C LEU A 122 26.35 16.36 12.77
N ARG A 123 26.12 17.18 11.72
CA ARG A 123 26.93 18.36 11.43
C ARG A 123 26.91 19.35 12.59
N THR A 124 25.75 19.55 13.19
CA THR A 124 25.57 20.42 14.36
C THR A 124 26.25 19.83 15.60
N MET A 125 26.03 18.54 15.86
CA MET A 125 26.58 17.81 17.01
C MET A 125 28.11 17.85 17.04
N PHE A 126 28.75 17.63 15.89
CA PHE A 126 30.21 17.61 15.78
C PHE A 126 30.81 18.98 15.44
N ASN A 127 29.98 20.02 15.31
CA ASN A 127 30.38 21.36 14.87
C ASN A 127 31.21 21.34 13.57
N LYS A 128 30.77 20.53 12.61
CA LYS A 128 31.43 20.30 11.31
C LYS A 128 30.41 20.43 10.19
N PRO A 129 30.32 21.58 9.51
CA PRO A 129 29.35 21.81 8.45
C PRO A 129 29.48 20.85 7.25
N GLU A 130 30.70 20.45 6.93
CA GLU A 130 31.01 19.52 5.82
C GLU A 130 31.15 18.07 6.30
N PHE A 131 30.55 17.72 7.46
CA PHE A 131 30.58 16.34 7.94
C PHE A 131 29.81 15.44 6.99
N ASP A 132 30.47 14.36 6.58
CA ASP A 132 29.90 13.24 5.81
C ASP A 132 30.04 11.95 6.66
N PRO A 133 28.94 11.37 7.14
CA PRO A 133 28.96 10.16 7.97
C PRO A 133 29.60 8.97 7.26
N LEU A 134 29.33 8.80 5.96
CA LEU A 134 29.74 7.61 5.20
C LEU A 134 31.24 7.58 4.89
N SER A 135 31.95 8.68 5.13
CA SER A 135 33.42 8.73 5.11
C SER A 135 34.06 7.95 6.28
N TYR A 136 33.29 7.61 7.32
CA TYR A 136 33.78 6.93 8.53
C TYR A 136 33.16 5.55 8.70
N SER A 137 33.97 4.52 8.43
CA SER A 137 33.56 3.12 8.51
C SER A 137 34.15 2.45 9.76
N ARG A 138 33.73 1.21 10.04
CA ARG A 138 34.25 0.41 11.16
C ARG A 138 35.78 0.28 11.19
N ILE A 139 36.45 0.34 10.05
CA ILE A 139 37.92 0.26 9.94
C ILE A 139 38.61 1.63 9.92
N ASN A 140 37.86 2.70 9.68
CA ASN A 140 38.32 4.08 9.69
C ASN A 140 37.34 4.93 10.52
N PRO A 141 37.32 4.75 11.85
CA PRO A 141 36.33 5.37 12.70
C PRO A 141 36.58 6.88 12.86
N PHE A 142 35.49 7.60 13.12
CA PHE A 142 35.51 8.99 13.49
C PHE A 142 35.85 9.16 14.97
N GLU A 143 36.90 9.91 15.28
CA GLU A 143 37.28 10.23 16.66
C GLU A 143 36.73 11.60 17.08
N PHE A 144 36.04 11.64 18.21
CA PHE A 144 35.52 12.88 18.80
C PHE A 144 35.39 12.74 20.31
N ASN A 145 36.01 13.65 21.06
CA ASN A 145 36.04 13.65 22.54
C ASN A 145 36.51 12.31 23.15
N ASP A 146 37.61 11.74 22.64
CA ASP A 146 38.15 10.44 23.07
C ASP A 146 37.22 9.23 22.86
N GLU A 147 36.12 9.41 22.13
CA GLU A 147 35.21 8.35 21.69
C GLU A 147 35.38 8.07 20.20
N LEU A 148 35.16 6.82 19.81
CA LEU A 148 35.23 6.37 18.42
C LEU A 148 33.83 6.01 17.91
N TYR A 149 33.50 6.53 16.73
CA TYR A 149 32.23 6.32 16.05
C TYR A 149 32.42 5.76 14.64
N TYR A 150 31.45 4.99 14.13
CA TYR A 150 31.26 4.82 12.69
C TYR A 150 29.78 4.98 12.36
N PHE A 151 29.50 5.19 11.08
CA PHE A 151 28.14 5.44 10.61
C PHE A 151 27.76 4.47 9.48
N GLU A 152 26.49 4.10 9.47
CA GLU A 152 25.86 3.35 8.38
C GLU A 152 24.54 4.06 8.03
N PRO A 153 24.11 4.01 6.76
CA PRO A 153 22.78 4.49 6.41
C PRO A 153 21.71 3.70 7.20
N GLN A 154 20.62 4.38 7.58
CA GLN A 154 19.41 3.68 7.96
C GLN A 154 18.72 3.19 6.69
N ASP A 155 18.39 1.90 6.65
CA ASP A 155 17.85 1.24 5.45
C ASP A 155 18.63 1.59 4.15
N PHE A 156 17.98 2.14 3.12
CA PHE A 156 18.59 2.38 1.80
C PHE A 156 18.98 3.86 1.59
N ASN A 157 18.54 4.79 2.44
CA ASN A 157 18.65 6.25 2.27
C ASN A 157 18.21 6.74 0.87
N GLN A 158 17.18 6.13 0.30
CA GLN A 158 16.49 6.53 -0.91
C GLN A 158 15.50 7.68 -0.66
N SER A 159 16.02 8.84 -0.28
CA SER A 159 15.23 10.03 0.06
C SER A 159 14.87 10.92 -1.15
N ASN A 160 15.39 10.61 -2.34
CA ASN A 160 15.22 11.47 -3.52
C ASN A 160 13.83 11.32 -4.16
N LEU A 161 13.00 12.33 -3.99
CA LEU A 161 11.62 12.40 -4.52
C LEU A 161 11.52 13.00 -5.94
N GLY A 162 12.64 13.31 -6.60
CA GLY A 162 12.68 13.93 -7.94
C GLY A 162 13.18 13.01 -9.05
N SER A 163 13.63 11.80 -8.73
CA SER A 163 14.26 10.87 -9.68
C SER A 163 13.23 10.05 -10.44
N ARG A 164 13.43 9.83 -11.74
CA ARG A 164 12.50 9.00 -12.53
C ARG A 164 12.46 7.58 -11.98
N GLY A 165 11.25 7.04 -11.81
CA GLY A 165 11.05 5.67 -11.34
C GLY A 165 11.22 5.52 -9.82
N THR A 166 11.22 6.62 -9.06
CA THR A 166 11.10 6.60 -7.60
C THR A 166 9.76 7.19 -7.16
N ILE A 167 9.53 7.21 -5.85
CA ILE A 167 8.36 7.84 -5.24
C ILE A 167 8.46 9.37 -5.40
N HIS A 168 7.34 10.03 -5.67
CA HIS A 168 7.27 11.47 -5.88
C HIS A 168 6.24 12.14 -4.97
N LYS A 169 6.44 13.41 -4.61
CA LYS A 169 5.37 14.24 -4.04
C LYS A 169 4.42 14.66 -5.16
N VAL A 170 3.11 14.53 -4.93
CA VAL A 170 2.09 15.08 -5.84
C VAL A 170 2.10 16.61 -5.79
N TYR A 171 2.37 17.17 -4.60
CA TYR A 171 2.38 18.60 -4.34
C TYR A 171 3.70 19.03 -3.67
N PRO A 172 4.82 19.09 -4.40
CA PRO A 172 6.15 19.36 -3.82
C PRO A 172 6.29 20.77 -3.23
N ASP A 173 5.52 21.74 -3.72
CA ASP A 173 5.61 23.15 -3.29
C ASP A 173 4.69 23.48 -2.10
N VAL A 174 3.86 22.53 -1.65
CA VAL A 174 2.98 22.75 -0.50
C VAL A 174 3.82 22.71 0.77
N PRO A 175 3.73 23.73 1.65
CA PRO A 175 4.50 23.76 2.89
C PRO A 175 3.98 22.74 3.90
N PHE A 176 4.80 22.46 4.92
CA PHE A 176 4.39 21.63 6.05
C PHE A 176 3.11 22.19 6.71
N PRO A 177 2.11 21.34 7.01
CA PRO A 177 0.83 21.80 7.54
C PRO A 177 0.92 22.17 9.02
N GLU A 178 0.00 23.02 9.49
CA GLU A 178 -0.12 23.34 10.91
C GLU A 178 -0.41 22.08 11.74
N THR A 179 0.21 21.93 12.90
CA THR A 179 -0.01 20.75 13.77
C THR A 179 -1.44 20.69 14.31
N ASN A 180 -2.09 21.84 14.50
CA ASN A 180 -3.49 21.89 14.90
C ASN A 180 -4.42 21.81 13.67
N HIS A 181 -5.19 20.72 13.58
CA HIS A 181 -6.01 20.43 12.40
C HIS A 181 -7.09 21.48 12.15
N ASN A 182 -7.53 22.20 13.19
CA ASN A 182 -8.51 23.28 13.06
C ASN A 182 -7.97 24.50 12.30
N LEU A 183 -6.65 24.57 12.08
CA LEU A 183 -5.98 25.67 11.37
C LEU A 183 -5.62 25.30 9.93
N TRP A 184 -5.99 24.10 9.48
CA TRP A 184 -5.73 23.69 8.10
C TRP A 184 -6.53 24.53 7.12
N ARG A 185 -5.86 24.92 6.03
CA ARG A 185 -6.46 25.71 4.96
C ARG A 185 -7.07 24.76 3.95
N GLU A 186 -8.30 25.06 3.53
CA GLU A 186 -9.05 24.29 2.53
C GLU A 186 -8.24 23.96 1.27
N ASN A 187 -7.50 24.94 0.74
CA ASN A 187 -6.71 24.77 -0.48
C ASN A 187 -5.53 23.81 -0.33
N ASP A 188 -5.13 23.48 0.89
CA ASP A 188 -4.00 22.62 1.21
C ASP A 188 -4.46 21.19 1.56
N LEU A 189 -5.74 20.87 1.35
CA LEU A 189 -6.36 19.58 1.66
C LEU A 189 -6.74 18.76 0.42
N VAL A 190 -6.75 17.44 0.57
CA VAL A 190 -7.32 16.46 -0.36
C VAL A 190 -8.50 15.75 0.29
N TYR A 191 -9.45 15.29 -0.54
CA TYR A 191 -10.72 14.71 -0.11
C TYR A 191 -10.93 13.27 -0.58
N ASP A 192 -9.94 12.69 -1.25
CA ASP A 192 -10.04 11.40 -1.92
C ASP A 192 -10.14 10.20 -0.96
N TYR A 193 -9.91 10.40 0.34
CA TYR A 193 -9.76 9.33 1.34
C TYR A 193 -10.87 9.28 2.40
N GLY A 194 -12.03 9.87 2.08
CA GLY A 194 -13.22 9.89 2.97
C GLY A 194 -13.16 10.96 4.06
N GLU A 195 -12.02 11.63 4.24
CA GLU A 195 -11.84 12.76 5.14
C GLU A 195 -10.80 13.74 4.58
N PRO A 196 -10.82 15.02 4.98
CA PRO A 196 -9.82 16.00 4.57
C PRO A 196 -8.44 15.66 5.14
N LEU A 197 -7.45 15.49 4.26
CA LEU A 197 -6.05 15.25 4.65
C LEU A 197 -5.11 16.26 4.00
N PRO A 198 -3.95 16.60 4.60
CA PRO A 198 -3.05 17.58 4.02
C PRO A 198 -2.36 17.08 2.74
N LYS A 199 -2.34 17.93 1.70
CA LYS A 199 -1.61 17.74 0.43
C LYS A 199 -0.12 17.53 0.62
N PHE A 200 0.45 18.09 1.68
CA PHE A 200 1.86 17.91 2.01
C PHE A 200 2.26 16.44 2.06
N TYR A 201 1.37 15.58 2.56
CA TYR A 201 1.61 14.14 2.71
C TYR A 201 1.13 13.32 1.49
N GLU A 202 0.86 13.95 0.35
CA GLU A 202 0.48 13.23 -0.87
C GLU A 202 1.70 12.80 -1.67
N TYR A 203 1.79 11.50 -1.90
CA TYR A 203 2.82 10.87 -2.71
C TYR A 203 2.21 10.06 -3.84
N GLU A 204 2.99 9.84 -4.89
CA GLU A 204 2.61 8.96 -5.98
C GLU A 204 3.80 8.15 -6.54
N TYR A 205 3.46 7.02 -7.15
CA TYR A 205 4.35 6.18 -7.92
C TYR A 205 3.62 5.64 -9.15
N VAL A 206 4.26 5.71 -10.31
CA VAL A 206 3.69 5.25 -11.59
C VAL A 206 4.33 3.93 -11.98
N VAL A 207 3.53 2.87 -11.99
CA VAL A 207 3.94 1.56 -12.51
C VAL A 207 3.62 1.52 -14.00
N THR A 208 4.63 1.33 -14.86
CA THR A 208 4.47 1.25 -16.32
C THR A 208 4.67 -0.18 -16.83
N ASP A 209 4.49 -0.36 -18.14
CA ASP A 209 4.77 -1.61 -18.86
C ASP A 209 3.94 -2.80 -18.34
N LEU A 210 2.73 -2.51 -17.87
CA LEU A 210 1.78 -3.50 -17.38
C LEU A 210 0.91 -4.02 -18.51
N LEU A 211 0.50 -5.28 -18.41
CA LEU A 211 -0.41 -5.89 -19.37
C LEU A 211 -1.84 -5.43 -19.05
N PRO A 212 -2.55 -4.74 -19.98
CA PRO A 212 -3.90 -4.24 -19.71
C PRO A 212 -4.94 -5.35 -19.48
N SER A 213 -4.69 -6.56 -20.00
CA SER A 213 -5.62 -7.68 -19.97
C SER A 213 -5.65 -8.45 -18.65
N VAL A 214 -4.95 -7.98 -17.62
CA VAL A 214 -4.84 -8.67 -16.35
C VAL A 214 -4.79 -7.69 -15.20
N SER A 215 -5.35 -8.09 -14.07
CA SER A 215 -5.36 -7.26 -12.86
C SER A 215 -4.07 -7.38 -12.06
N TYR A 216 -3.79 -6.34 -11.28
CA TYR A 216 -2.66 -6.27 -10.35
C TYR A 216 -3.15 -5.76 -9.00
N TYR A 217 -2.60 -6.34 -7.93
CA TYR A 217 -2.79 -5.86 -6.57
C TYR A 217 -1.68 -4.84 -6.27
N CYS A 218 -2.05 -3.62 -5.93
CA CYS A 218 -1.11 -2.57 -5.55
C CYS A 218 -1.27 -2.26 -4.07
N SER A 219 -0.16 -2.04 -3.37
CA SER A 219 -0.16 -1.66 -1.96
C SER A 219 1.01 -0.72 -1.67
N VAL A 220 0.87 0.07 -0.61
CA VAL A 220 1.97 0.87 -0.05
C VAL A 220 2.04 0.60 1.43
N THR A 221 3.21 0.24 1.93
CA THR A 221 3.45 0.05 3.37
C THR A 221 4.24 1.24 3.91
N ALA A 222 4.08 1.50 5.20
CA ALA A 222 4.99 2.31 5.99
C ALA A 222 5.82 1.41 6.93
N PHE A 223 7.06 1.80 7.19
CA PHE A 223 7.95 1.15 8.15
C PHE A 223 8.63 2.17 9.07
N ASP A 224 9.03 1.71 10.25
CA ASP A 224 9.76 2.49 11.25
C ASP A 224 11.27 2.20 11.23
N PHE A 225 12.05 2.99 11.98
CA PHE A 225 13.48 2.71 12.18
C PHE A 225 13.77 1.71 13.31
N GLY A 226 12.73 1.20 13.99
CA GLY A 226 12.83 0.34 15.16
C GLY A 226 13.26 1.08 16.43
N SER A 227 13.80 0.35 17.40
CA SER A 227 14.31 0.94 18.64
C SER A 227 15.62 0.30 19.08
N PRO A 228 16.76 0.88 18.69
CA PRO A 228 18.07 0.29 19.00
C PRO A 228 18.33 0.16 20.50
N SER A 229 17.90 1.15 21.30
CA SER A 229 18.05 1.14 22.78
C SER A 229 17.47 -0.10 23.49
N VAL A 230 16.44 -0.72 22.91
CA VAL A 230 15.80 -1.93 23.45
C VAL A 230 15.97 -3.14 22.52
N GLY A 231 16.77 -3.02 21.46
CA GLY A 231 17.05 -4.09 20.50
C GLY A 231 15.87 -4.48 19.63
N LEU A 232 14.90 -3.58 19.42
CA LEU A 232 13.78 -3.83 18.52
C LEU A 232 14.20 -3.51 17.07
N PRO A 233 14.08 -4.45 16.13
CA PRO A 233 14.32 -4.18 14.73
C PRO A 233 13.21 -3.30 14.14
N SER A 234 13.48 -2.75 12.95
CA SER A 234 12.46 -2.06 12.13
C SER A 234 11.26 -2.98 11.88
N LEU A 235 10.05 -2.43 12.04
CA LEU A 235 8.79 -3.08 11.70
C LEU A 235 8.15 -2.38 10.51
N GLU A 236 7.44 -3.17 9.70
CA GLU A 236 6.73 -2.71 8.51
C GLU A 236 5.26 -3.14 8.57
N SER A 237 4.37 -2.24 8.16
CA SER A 237 2.96 -2.54 7.99
C SER A 237 2.74 -3.56 6.85
N MET A 238 1.71 -4.39 6.95
CA MET A 238 1.50 -5.46 5.98
C MET A 238 0.86 -4.94 4.68
N PRO A 239 1.31 -5.37 3.48
CA PRO A 239 0.72 -4.95 2.21
C PRO A 239 -0.79 -5.25 2.10
N GLU A 240 -1.24 -6.32 2.74
CA GLU A 240 -2.66 -6.73 2.75
C GLU A 240 -3.58 -5.69 3.41
N ASN A 241 -3.05 -4.81 4.26
CA ASN A 241 -3.84 -3.83 5.02
C ASN A 241 -4.54 -2.80 4.12
N ASN A 242 -3.97 -2.50 2.95
CA ASN A 242 -4.50 -1.47 2.04
C ASN A 242 -4.44 -1.86 0.57
N MET A 243 -4.23 -3.14 0.23
CA MET A 243 -4.13 -3.56 -1.16
C MET A 243 -5.39 -3.23 -1.98
N ILE A 244 -5.18 -2.73 -3.19
CA ILE A 244 -6.23 -2.45 -4.18
C ILE A 244 -5.94 -3.23 -5.45
N ILE A 245 -6.94 -3.96 -5.95
CA ILE A 245 -6.89 -4.65 -7.25
C ILE A 245 -7.38 -3.74 -8.37
N GLU A 246 -6.60 -3.62 -9.44
CA GLU A 246 -6.98 -2.79 -10.60
C GLU A 246 -6.43 -3.34 -11.93
N TYR A 247 -7.13 -3.03 -13.03
CA TYR A 247 -6.66 -3.31 -14.39
C TYR A 247 -5.91 -2.09 -14.98
N PRO A 248 -4.75 -2.27 -15.65
CA PRO A 248 -4.02 -1.20 -16.35
C PRO A 248 -4.71 -0.78 -17.66
N GLN A 249 -5.95 -0.33 -17.53
CA GLN A 249 -6.82 0.12 -18.60
C GLN A 249 -7.21 1.58 -18.37
N LEU A 250 -7.95 2.20 -19.29
CA LEU A 250 -8.48 3.53 -19.03
C LEU A 250 -9.53 3.47 -17.92
N GLY A 251 -9.35 4.31 -16.90
CA GLY A 251 -10.36 4.50 -15.86
C GLY A 251 -11.64 5.09 -16.40
N ALA A 252 -12.76 4.75 -15.77
CA ALA A 252 -14.06 5.11 -16.31
C ALA A 252 -14.34 6.62 -16.29
N ASP A 253 -13.68 7.37 -15.39
CA ASP A 253 -13.80 8.83 -15.30
C ASP A 253 -13.08 9.57 -16.46
N VAL A 254 -12.20 8.91 -17.21
CA VAL A 254 -11.50 9.49 -18.37
C VAL A 254 -12.01 8.97 -19.72
N LEU A 255 -12.94 8.02 -19.69
CA LEU A 255 -13.53 7.49 -20.92
C LEU A 255 -14.36 8.55 -21.64
N THR A 256 -14.25 8.54 -22.96
CA THR A 256 -15.07 9.37 -23.84
C THR A 256 -15.89 8.48 -24.77
N ALA A 257 -16.85 9.06 -25.50
CA ALA A 257 -17.61 8.35 -26.52
C ALA A 257 -16.74 7.72 -27.63
N SER A 258 -15.48 8.16 -27.79
CA SER A 258 -14.53 7.57 -28.74
C SER A 258 -13.82 6.30 -28.23
N ASN A 259 -13.87 6.06 -26.92
CA ASN A 259 -13.29 4.87 -26.29
C ASN A 259 -14.33 3.74 -26.29
N TYR A 260 -14.36 2.98 -27.38
CA TYR A 260 -15.26 1.84 -27.56
C TYR A 260 -15.00 0.74 -26.53
N VAL A 261 -16.08 0.10 -26.08
CA VAL A 261 -16.05 -1.11 -25.28
C VAL A 261 -15.45 -2.24 -26.12
N TYR A 262 -14.49 -2.96 -25.54
CA TYR A 262 -13.90 -4.11 -26.19
C TYR A 262 -13.96 -5.34 -25.29
N VAL A 263 -13.93 -6.50 -25.94
CA VAL A 263 -14.05 -7.81 -25.32
C VAL A 263 -12.77 -8.59 -25.54
N TYR A 264 -12.25 -9.21 -24.49
CA TYR A 264 -11.07 -10.07 -24.58
C TYR A 264 -11.17 -11.31 -23.67
N PRO A 265 -10.53 -12.43 -24.05
CA PRO A 265 -9.95 -12.69 -25.37
C PRO A 265 -11.04 -12.78 -26.46
N ASN A 266 -10.73 -12.31 -27.66
CA ASN A 266 -11.64 -12.35 -28.81
C ASN A 266 -10.85 -12.72 -30.08
N PRO A 267 -10.98 -13.95 -30.62
CA PRO A 267 -11.91 -14.99 -30.18
C PRO A 267 -11.54 -15.58 -28.81
N TYR A 268 -12.55 -15.98 -28.04
CA TYR A 268 -12.38 -16.83 -26.87
C TYR A 268 -12.27 -18.28 -27.31
N ARG A 269 -11.21 -18.96 -26.88
CA ARG A 269 -10.95 -20.37 -27.22
C ARG A 269 -11.19 -21.29 -26.04
N ILE A 270 -12.20 -22.14 -26.14
CA ILE A 270 -12.55 -23.12 -25.10
C ILE A 270 -11.39 -24.12 -24.86
N ASP A 271 -10.62 -24.44 -25.88
CA ASP A 271 -9.50 -25.40 -25.85
C ASP A 271 -8.13 -24.78 -25.50
N ALA A 272 -8.05 -23.46 -25.26
CA ALA A 272 -6.76 -22.77 -25.11
C ALA A 272 -6.09 -22.92 -23.73
N ASN A 273 -6.74 -23.60 -22.78
CA ASN A 273 -6.19 -23.89 -21.45
C ASN A 273 -5.71 -22.62 -20.69
N TYR A 274 -6.51 -21.56 -20.73
CA TYR A 274 -6.20 -20.26 -20.11
C TYR A 274 -5.90 -20.37 -18.60
N HIS A 275 -6.57 -21.29 -17.90
CA HIS A 275 -6.34 -21.54 -16.47
C HIS A 275 -4.89 -21.99 -16.19
N SER A 276 -4.38 -23.00 -16.92
CA SER A 276 -2.99 -23.45 -16.74
C SER A 276 -1.96 -22.40 -17.13
N LEU A 277 -2.33 -21.48 -18.03
CA LEU A 277 -1.50 -20.33 -18.43
C LEU A 277 -1.60 -19.14 -17.46
N GLY A 278 -2.48 -19.21 -16.45
CA GLY A 278 -2.68 -18.19 -15.44
C GLY A 278 -3.42 -16.94 -15.94
N PHE A 279 -4.17 -17.06 -17.04
CA PHE A 279 -5.05 -16.00 -17.56
C PHE A 279 -6.47 -16.08 -16.98
N GLU A 280 -6.85 -17.23 -16.41
CA GLU A 280 -8.14 -17.48 -15.78
C GLU A 280 -7.91 -18.18 -14.43
N GLY A 281 -8.82 -17.99 -13.46
CA GLY A 281 -8.82 -18.75 -12.21
C GLY A 281 -7.50 -18.75 -11.43
N ARG A 282 -6.69 -17.68 -11.54
CA ARG A 282 -5.34 -17.64 -11.00
C ARG A 282 -5.34 -17.95 -9.49
N GLY A 283 -4.54 -18.95 -9.10
CA GLY A 283 -4.43 -19.39 -7.71
C GLY A 283 -5.52 -20.36 -7.24
N ILE A 284 -6.49 -20.70 -8.10
CA ILE A 284 -7.60 -21.61 -7.79
C ILE A 284 -7.32 -22.99 -8.37
N LEU A 285 -6.77 -23.90 -7.58
CA LEU A 285 -6.37 -25.23 -8.05
C LEU A 285 -7.48 -26.29 -7.90
N ASP A 286 -8.51 -26.01 -7.10
CA ASP A 286 -9.53 -26.96 -6.67
C ASP A 286 -10.84 -26.88 -7.46
N ARG A 287 -10.93 -25.94 -8.41
CA ARG A 287 -12.10 -25.77 -9.28
C ARG A 287 -11.83 -26.28 -10.69
N PRO A 288 -12.82 -26.93 -11.33
CA PRO A 288 -12.68 -27.37 -12.70
C PRO A 288 -12.69 -26.18 -13.67
N ASP A 289 -11.92 -26.27 -14.76
CA ASP A 289 -11.69 -25.17 -15.73
C ASP A 289 -12.98 -24.54 -16.25
N TYR A 290 -14.03 -25.32 -16.49
CA TYR A 290 -15.31 -24.79 -16.99
C TYR A 290 -15.99 -23.82 -16.03
N ARG A 291 -15.57 -23.75 -14.75
CA ARG A 291 -16.04 -22.77 -13.75
C ARG A 291 -15.10 -21.60 -13.54
N LEU A 292 -13.97 -21.58 -14.25
CA LEU A 292 -12.94 -20.56 -14.16
C LEU A 292 -12.84 -19.71 -15.43
N ARG A 293 -13.64 -20.05 -16.46
CA ARG A 293 -13.69 -19.34 -17.74
C ARG A 293 -14.06 -17.89 -17.51
N GLU A 294 -13.38 -16.97 -18.18
CA GLU A 294 -13.68 -15.56 -18.10
C GLU A 294 -13.51 -14.87 -19.46
N ILE A 295 -14.55 -14.14 -19.87
CA ILE A 295 -14.47 -13.13 -20.91
C ILE A 295 -14.58 -11.77 -20.23
N HIS A 296 -13.72 -10.84 -20.64
CA HIS A 296 -13.59 -9.54 -20.03
C HIS A 296 -14.17 -8.46 -20.94
N PHE A 297 -14.86 -7.50 -20.33
CA PHE A 297 -15.36 -6.28 -20.95
C PHE A 297 -14.58 -5.10 -20.36
N ALA A 298 -13.98 -4.29 -21.23
CA ALA A 298 -13.18 -3.14 -20.83
C ALA A 298 -13.68 -1.85 -21.49
N ASN A 299 -13.22 -0.70 -20.99
CA ASN A 299 -13.75 0.62 -21.32
C ASN A 299 -15.26 0.76 -21.01
N LEU A 300 -15.73 0.13 -19.94
CA LEU A 300 -17.13 0.26 -19.51
C LEU A 300 -17.36 1.63 -18.87
N PRO A 301 -18.51 2.29 -19.15
CA PRO A 301 -19.00 3.35 -18.27
C PRO A 301 -19.16 2.84 -16.84
N ARG A 302 -19.05 3.72 -15.85
CA ARG A 302 -19.16 3.33 -14.42
C ARG A 302 -20.49 2.68 -14.05
N LYS A 303 -21.55 3.12 -14.73
CA LYS A 303 -22.91 2.61 -14.55
C LYS A 303 -23.48 2.25 -15.92
N CYS A 304 -23.60 0.97 -16.19
CA CYS A 304 -24.17 0.46 -17.44
C CYS A 304 -24.74 -0.95 -17.27
N LYS A 305 -25.61 -1.32 -18.20
CA LYS A 305 -26.08 -2.70 -18.38
C LYS A 305 -25.38 -3.33 -19.58
N ILE A 306 -24.86 -4.54 -19.41
CA ILE A 306 -24.27 -5.34 -20.49
C ILE A 306 -25.22 -6.49 -20.81
N SER A 307 -25.78 -6.48 -22.02
CA SER A 307 -26.69 -7.50 -22.51
C SER A 307 -26.02 -8.30 -23.63
N ILE A 308 -25.90 -9.62 -23.45
CA ILE A 308 -25.21 -10.53 -24.38
C ILE A 308 -26.25 -11.37 -25.11
N PHE A 309 -26.17 -11.44 -26.44
CA PHE A 309 -27.13 -12.13 -27.30
C PHE A 309 -26.47 -13.12 -28.25
N SER A 310 -27.19 -14.18 -28.61
CA SER A 310 -26.85 -15.04 -29.75
C SER A 310 -27.06 -14.30 -31.06
N LEU A 311 -26.50 -14.81 -32.17
CA LEU A 311 -26.76 -14.26 -33.50
C LEU A 311 -28.25 -14.26 -33.89
N ASP A 312 -29.02 -15.21 -33.36
CA ASP A 312 -30.46 -15.33 -33.59
C ASP A 312 -31.29 -14.34 -32.73
N GLY A 313 -30.63 -13.57 -31.85
CA GLY A 313 -31.24 -12.55 -31.01
C GLY A 313 -31.72 -13.05 -29.64
N ASP A 314 -31.40 -14.29 -29.26
CA ASP A 314 -31.73 -14.81 -27.94
C ASP A 314 -30.85 -14.15 -26.88
N LEU A 315 -31.45 -13.69 -25.78
CA LEU A 315 -30.72 -13.16 -24.63
C LEU A 315 -29.98 -14.31 -23.94
N ILE A 316 -28.66 -14.20 -23.87
CA ILE A 316 -27.77 -15.21 -23.28
C ILE A 316 -27.49 -14.88 -21.83
N ARG A 317 -27.10 -13.63 -21.55
CA ARG A 317 -26.74 -13.15 -20.22
C ARG A 317 -26.97 -11.65 -20.12
N GLU A 318 -27.31 -11.19 -18.92
CA GLU A 318 -27.31 -9.77 -18.53
C GLU A 318 -26.35 -9.59 -17.35
N ILE A 319 -25.65 -8.46 -17.34
CA ILE A 319 -24.73 -8.04 -16.28
C ILE A 319 -25.04 -6.58 -15.94
N ASP A 320 -25.36 -6.32 -14.67
CA ASP A 320 -25.54 -4.97 -14.15
C ASP A 320 -24.22 -4.47 -13.57
N HIS A 321 -23.58 -3.51 -14.24
CA HIS A 321 -22.33 -2.89 -13.80
C HIS A 321 -22.65 -1.53 -13.18
N ASP A 322 -22.57 -1.43 -11.85
CA ASP A 322 -22.85 -0.21 -11.09
C ASP A 322 -21.75 0.02 -10.05
N VAL A 323 -20.72 0.79 -10.44
CA VAL A 323 -19.52 1.01 -9.63
C VAL A 323 -19.43 2.47 -9.15
N PRO A 324 -19.20 2.70 -7.84
CA PRO A 324 -19.06 4.05 -7.28
C PRO A 324 -17.90 4.86 -7.89
N PRO A 325 -17.91 6.21 -7.76
CA PRO A 325 -16.81 7.07 -8.20
C PRO A 325 -15.50 6.72 -7.50
N GLY A 326 -14.41 6.66 -8.29
CA GLY A 326 -13.09 6.34 -7.78
C GLY A 326 -12.90 4.92 -7.26
N ALA A 327 -13.92 4.05 -7.33
CA ALA A 327 -13.80 2.66 -6.91
C ALA A 327 -12.99 1.84 -7.93
N PRO A 328 -12.21 0.85 -7.48
CA PRO A 328 -11.38 0.05 -8.36
C PRO A 328 -12.21 -0.77 -9.36
N ARG A 329 -11.65 -1.08 -10.53
CA ARG A 329 -12.26 -1.85 -11.63
C ARG A 329 -13.52 -1.19 -12.20
N SER A 330 -13.69 0.12 -12.02
CA SER A 330 -14.88 0.84 -12.46
C SER A 330 -15.12 0.85 -13.97
N ALA A 331 -14.11 0.56 -14.78
CA ALA A 331 -14.19 0.46 -16.24
C ALA A 331 -14.18 -0.99 -16.78
N HIS A 332 -14.30 -1.99 -15.89
CA HIS A 332 -14.07 -3.39 -16.24
C HIS A 332 -15.08 -4.31 -15.56
N ASP A 333 -15.62 -5.27 -16.32
CA ASP A 333 -16.42 -6.38 -15.78
C ASP A 333 -16.16 -7.67 -16.58
N SER A 334 -16.63 -8.81 -16.10
CA SER A 334 -16.36 -10.12 -16.68
C SER A 334 -17.58 -11.02 -16.70
N TRP A 335 -17.62 -11.92 -17.68
CA TRP A 335 -18.61 -12.98 -17.79
C TRP A 335 -17.94 -14.35 -17.71
N ASP A 336 -18.51 -15.22 -16.88
CA ASP A 336 -18.06 -16.60 -16.63
C ASP A 336 -18.45 -17.62 -17.73
N LEU A 337 -18.97 -17.13 -18.86
CA LEU A 337 -19.57 -17.93 -19.93
C LEU A 337 -20.79 -18.77 -19.49
N ILE A 338 -21.38 -18.51 -18.33
CA ILE A 338 -22.61 -19.15 -17.89
C ILE A 338 -23.82 -18.31 -18.27
N THR A 339 -24.70 -18.91 -19.05
CA THR A 339 -25.95 -18.29 -19.52
C THR A 339 -26.96 -18.11 -18.38
N HIS A 340 -28.00 -17.30 -18.61
CA HIS A 340 -29.11 -17.12 -17.65
C HIS A 340 -29.83 -18.43 -17.27
N ASN A 341 -29.75 -19.45 -18.14
CA ASN A 341 -30.29 -20.80 -17.90
C ASN A 341 -29.32 -21.72 -17.15
N SER A 342 -28.23 -21.19 -16.58
CA SER A 342 -27.20 -21.96 -15.86
C SER A 342 -26.51 -23.03 -16.71
N GLN A 343 -26.42 -22.81 -18.03
CA GLN A 343 -25.70 -23.64 -18.97
C GLN A 343 -24.47 -22.91 -19.50
N ALA A 344 -23.42 -23.65 -19.87
CA ALA A 344 -22.26 -23.07 -20.52
C ALA A 344 -22.63 -22.54 -21.92
N ALA A 345 -22.11 -21.37 -22.28
CA ALA A 345 -22.18 -20.87 -23.64
C ALA A 345 -21.41 -21.81 -24.58
N VAL A 346 -21.89 -21.90 -25.83
CA VAL A 346 -21.34 -22.78 -26.86
C VAL A 346 -20.55 -21.98 -27.89
N SER A 347 -19.83 -22.67 -28.76
CA SER A 347 -19.17 -22.00 -29.88
C SER A 347 -20.16 -21.26 -30.78
N GLY A 348 -19.86 -20.02 -31.13
CA GLY A 348 -20.74 -19.17 -31.91
C GLY A 348 -20.30 -17.72 -31.98
N LEU A 349 -21.00 -16.97 -32.85
CA LEU A 349 -20.90 -15.51 -32.90
C LEU A 349 -21.94 -14.92 -31.94
N TYR A 350 -21.48 -14.01 -31.09
CA TYR A 350 -22.30 -13.29 -30.13
C TYR A 350 -22.19 -11.78 -30.39
N PHE A 351 -23.23 -11.04 -30.03
CA PHE A 351 -23.15 -9.60 -29.92
C PHE A 351 -23.51 -9.17 -28.50
N PHE A 352 -22.92 -8.07 -28.07
CA PHE A 352 -23.25 -7.45 -26.79
C PHE A 352 -23.74 -6.04 -27.01
N VAL A 353 -24.61 -5.58 -26.11
CA VAL A 353 -25.10 -4.22 -26.04
C VAL A 353 -24.73 -3.67 -24.68
N VAL A 354 -24.00 -2.55 -24.65
CA VAL A 354 -23.75 -1.79 -23.43
C VAL A 354 -24.64 -0.56 -23.44
N GLU A 355 -25.50 -0.44 -22.42
CA GLU A 355 -26.43 0.67 -22.25
C GLU A 355 -26.09 1.45 -20.98
N SER A 356 -25.74 2.72 -21.11
CA SER A 356 -25.64 3.69 -20.01
C SER A 356 -26.51 4.91 -20.29
N GLU A 357 -26.60 5.83 -19.31
CA GLU A 357 -27.29 7.12 -19.51
C GLU A 357 -26.65 7.97 -20.61
N GLU A 358 -25.35 7.78 -20.86
CA GLU A 358 -24.56 8.63 -21.76
C GLU A 358 -24.36 8.02 -23.15
N ARG A 359 -24.33 6.68 -23.26
CA ARG A 359 -24.09 5.99 -24.53
C ARG A 359 -24.72 4.61 -24.61
N THR A 360 -25.06 4.22 -25.83
CA THR A 360 -25.39 2.85 -26.21
C THR A 360 -24.37 2.37 -27.22
N GLU A 361 -23.76 1.23 -26.96
CA GLU A 361 -22.75 0.63 -27.83
C GLU A 361 -23.09 -0.82 -28.13
N ILE A 362 -22.86 -1.24 -29.39
CA ILE A 362 -23.03 -2.62 -29.82
C ILE A 362 -21.69 -3.13 -30.33
N GLY A 363 -21.24 -4.26 -29.79
CA GLY A 363 -20.04 -4.94 -30.25
C GLY A 363 -20.28 -6.42 -30.51
N LYS A 364 -19.25 -7.12 -30.99
CA LYS A 364 -19.31 -8.54 -31.36
C LYS A 364 -18.09 -9.28 -30.85
N PHE A 365 -18.28 -10.53 -30.48
CA PHE A 365 -17.19 -11.43 -30.12
C PHE A 365 -17.52 -12.87 -30.50
N VAL A 366 -16.50 -13.70 -30.59
CA VAL A 366 -16.63 -15.08 -31.04
C VAL A 366 -16.13 -16.02 -29.95
N ILE A 367 -16.88 -17.09 -29.70
CA ILE A 367 -16.45 -18.23 -28.90
C ILE A 367 -16.19 -19.39 -29.87
N ILE A 368 -15.02 -20.02 -29.76
CA ILE A 368 -14.64 -21.18 -30.58
C ILE A 368 -14.09 -22.32 -29.71
N GLU A 369 -14.21 -23.53 -30.23
CA GLU A 369 -13.62 -24.77 -29.68
C GLU A 369 -12.33 -25.17 -30.38
#